data_AF-A0A139WQ61-F1
#
_entry.id   AF-A0A139WQ61-F1
#
_cell.length_a   1.000
_cell.length_b   1.000
_cell.length_c   1.000
_cell.angle_alpha   90.00
_cell.angle_beta   90.00
_cell.angle_gamma   90.00
#
_symmetry.space_group_name_H-M   'P 1'
#
loop_
_entity.id
_entity.type
_entity.pdbx_description
1 polymer ?
#
loop_
_entity_poly.entity_id
_entity_poly.type
_entity_poly.pdbx_seq_one_letter_code
_entity_poly.pdbx_strand_id
1 'polypeptide(L)'
;METTLTSTSIPYSRKHQLDLNPTTHIESSTLEYLHVAFLLWEYKCTYSKREYRALLDTYGWDKGTAEERRALKIAENFQEFATCPQHLAPIPVTILLKLCSKTYQPIISQLQDYPIGGLTCDRVLELIEERKALLLASKQRLQESESEKPSVWRRTPKGDRYCQFPPMWEDDYQTGVLAQELIDEYGLLPQAILRSAIADYHAKITQEKEQSQKESVESEMLVVDSEIPPRVEISESEESVEIDSSVEQSQQSIISNVTEQQSVEIDETSILVEKLKLATSYYQIRCAIYRHLSVKDKAWEQLSHQEKSRIEKLLPQEVLVLNQARERGLIIDYYELETGWFQIFIAGEDKPVSVSKSSVIRWLKEQERINCVAV
;
A
#
# COMPACT_ATOMS: atom_id res chain seq x y z
N MET A 1 -55.34 -27.21 -3.61
CA MET A 1 -54.31 -26.83 -4.58
C MET A 1 -53.17 -26.22 -3.78
N GLU A 2 -52.15 -26.99 -3.44
CA GLU A 2 -50.94 -26.45 -2.80
C GLU A 2 -49.74 -27.19 -3.40
N THR A 3 -48.85 -26.45 -4.04
CA THR A 3 -47.69 -26.99 -4.74
C THR A 3 -46.45 -26.24 -4.27
N THR A 4 -45.98 -26.54 -3.07
CA THR A 4 -44.78 -25.92 -2.49
C THR A 4 -43.53 -26.38 -3.24
N LEU A 5 -43.06 -25.55 -4.16
CA LEU A 5 -41.81 -25.76 -4.89
C LEU A 5 -40.60 -25.43 -4.00
N THR A 6 -40.14 -26.41 -3.22
CA THR A 6 -38.85 -26.35 -2.53
C THR A 6 -37.71 -26.33 -3.55
N SER A 7 -37.17 -25.15 -3.82
CA SER A 7 -35.99 -24.98 -4.68
C SER A 7 -34.73 -25.48 -3.95
N THR A 8 -34.47 -26.77 -4.02
CA THR A 8 -33.22 -27.38 -3.52
C THR A 8 -32.08 -27.03 -4.46
N SER A 9 -31.40 -25.91 -4.18
CA SER A 9 -30.18 -25.53 -4.91
C SER A 9 -29.15 -26.66 -4.88
N ILE A 10 -28.52 -26.95 -6.01
CA ILE A 10 -27.49 -27.97 -6.12
C ILE A 10 -26.17 -27.41 -5.54
N PRO A 11 -25.53 -28.09 -4.56
CA PRO A 11 -24.27 -27.64 -3.97
C PRO A 11 -23.18 -27.40 -5.02
N TYR A 12 -22.34 -26.39 -4.81
CA TYR A 12 -21.35 -25.94 -5.78
C TYR A 12 -20.40 -27.06 -6.25
N SER A 13 -19.90 -27.88 -5.31
CA SER A 13 -19.04 -29.03 -5.61
C SER A 13 -19.69 -30.05 -6.55
N ARG A 14 -21.00 -30.33 -6.37
CA ARG A 14 -21.76 -31.23 -7.25
C ARG A 14 -22.03 -30.63 -8.63
N LYS A 15 -22.24 -29.31 -8.71
CA LYS A 15 -22.45 -28.59 -9.97
C LYS A 15 -21.19 -28.58 -10.85
N HIS A 16 -20.01 -28.51 -10.24
CA HIS A 16 -18.72 -28.39 -10.94
C HIS A 16 -17.85 -29.67 -10.91
N GLN A 17 -18.36 -30.78 -10.37
CA GLN A 17 -17.68 -32.09 -10.29
C GLN A 17 -16.31 -32.04 -9.57
N LEU A 18 -16.25 -31.27 -8.48
CA LEU A 18 -15.04 -31.02 -7.71
C LEU A 18 -14.88 -32.03 -6.56
N ASP A 19 -13.64 -32.23 -6.11
CA ASP A 19 -13.38 -32.82 -4.80
C ASP A 19 -14.01 -31.96 -3.69
N LEU A 20 -14.39 -32.59 -2.57
CA LEU A 20 -14.87 -31.91 -1.38
C LEU A 20 -13.73 -31.27 -0.58
N ASN A 21 -12.48 -31.72 -0.78
CA ASN A 21 -11.29 -31.16 -0.16
C ASN A 21 -10.75 -29.94 -0.94
N PRO A 22 -10.73 -28.72 -0.35
CA PRO A 22 -10.15 -27.54 -0.97
C PRO A 22 -8.61 -27.45 -0.98
N THR A 23 -7.83 -28.29 -0.27
CA THR A 23 -6.35 -28.17 -0.30
C THR A 23 -5.68 -28.79 -1.53
N THR A 24 -6.23 -29.86 -2.10
CA THR A 24 -5.61 -30.66 -3.18
C THR A 24 -5.41 -29.93 -4.52
N HIS A 25 -5.95 -28.71 -4.63
CA HIS A 25 -6.19 -27.99 -5.88
C HIS A 25 -5.64 -26.55 -5.89
N ILE A 26 -4.93 -26.12 -4.83
CA ILE A 26 -4.46 -24.73 -4.70
C ILE A 26 -3.32 -24.39 -5.68
N GLU A 27 -2.40 -25.34 -5.91
CA GLU A 27 -1.11 -25.07 -6.59
C GLU A 27 -1.10 -25.37 -8.10
N SER A 28 -2.14 -26.03 -8.62
CA SER A 28 -2.22 -26.57 -9.99
C SER A 28 -2.72 -25.59 -11.05
N SER A 29 -3.73 -24.76 -10.74
CA SER A 29 -4.35 -23.85 -11.72
C SER A 29 -5.11 -22.69 -11.08
N THR A 30 -5.16 -21.54 -11.77
CA THR A 30 -6.07 -20.43 -11.43
C THR A 30 -7.53 -20.89 -11.34
N LEU A 31 -7.96 -21.76 -12.26
CA LEU A 31 -9.31 -22.30 -12.30
C LEU A 31 -9.63 -23.10 -11.03
N GLU A 32 -8.68 -23.92 -10.60
CA GLU A 32 -8.78 -24.74 -9.41
C GLU A 32 -8.76 -23.87 -8.14
N TYR A 33 -7.88 -22.86 -8.06
CA TYR A 33 -7.90 -21.85 -6.99
C TYR A 33 -9.24 -21.09 -6.91
N LEU A 34 -9.85 -20.75 -8.06
CA LEU A 34 -11.18 -20.12 -8.12
C LEU A 34 -12.28 -21.06 -7.62
N HIS A 35 -12.26 -22.33 -8.03
CA HIS A 35 -13.19 -23.34 -7.52
C HIS A 35 -13.07 -23.51 -6.00
N VAL A 36 -11.84 -23.60 -5.48
CA VAL A 36 -11.53 -23.61 -4.05
C VAL A 36 -12.06 -22.37 -3.33
N ALA A 37 -11.84 -21.18 -3.89
CA ALA A 37 -12.31 -19.92 -3.31
C ALA A 37 -13.84 -19.85 -3.19
N PHE A 38 -14.57 -20.23 -4.25
CA PHE A 38 -16.03 -20.25 -4.24
C PHE A 38 -16.59 -21.34 -3.31
N LEU A 39 -15.96 -22.51 -3.22
CA LEU A 39 -16.35 -23.57 -2.28
C LEU A 39 -16.14 -23.15 -0.82
N LEU A 40 -14.99 -22.53 -0.50
CA LEU A 40 -14.73 -21.96 0.83
C LEU A 40 -15.73 -20.87 1.22
N TRP A 41 -16.24 -20.11 0.25
CA TRP A 41 -17.29 -19.13 0.48
C TRP A 41 -18.66 -19.77 0.70
N GLU A 42 -19.05 -20.79 -0.08
CA GLU A 42 -20.25 -21.60 0.19
C GLU A 42 -20.19 -22.17 1.62
N TYR A 43 -19.05 -22.75 2.01
CA TYR A 43 -18.86 -23.29 3.37
C TYR A 43 -18.94 -22.20 4.47
N LYS A 44 -18.34 -21.02 4.25
CA LYS A 44 -18.41 -19.88 5.18
C LYS A 44 -19.85 -19.34 5.37
N CYS A 45 -20.68 -19.44 4.33
CA CYS A 45 -22.07 -18.97 4.34
C CYS A 45 -23.08 -20.02 4.82
N THR A 46 -22.78 -21.32 4.71
CA THR A 46 -23.70 -22.42 5.06
C THR A 46 -23.47 -23.02 6.44
N TYR A 47 -22.22 -23.11 6.91
CA TYR A 47 -21.90 -23.70 8.22
C TYR A 47 -21.77 -22.66 9.33
N SER A 48 -22.00 -23.06 10.59
CA SER A 48 -21.78 -22.14 11.71
C SER A 48 -20.30 -21.82 11.91
N LYS A 49 -20.01 -20.74 12.64
CA LYS A 49 -18.65 -20.28 13.01
C LYS A 49 -17.82 -21.31 13.81
N ARG A 50 -18.38 -22.48 14.19
CA ARG A 50 -17.67 -23.61 14.81
C ARG A 50 -17.45 -24.75 13.79
N GLU A 51 -18.50 -25.17 13.09
CA GLU A 51 -18.43 -26.22 12.06
C GLU A 51 -17.49 -25.83 10.92
N TYR A 52 -17.52 -24.57 10.48
CA TYR A 52 -16.59 -24.05 9.48
C TYR A 52 -15.12 -24.19 9.90
N ARG A 53 -14.82 -24.07 11.20
CA ARG A 53 -13.45 -24.29 11.71
C ARG A 53 -13.09 -25.77 11.66
N ALA A 54 -13.94 -26.63 12.21
CA ALA A 54 -13.72 -28.07 12.17
C ALA A 54 -13.51 -28.59 10.73
N LEU A 55 -14.20 -28.02 9.73
CA LEU A 55 -13.97 -28.29 8.31
C LEU A 55 -12.61 -27.77 7.82
N LEU A 56 -12.27 -26.51 8.08
CA LEU A 56 -10.96 -25.94 7.74
C LEU A 56 -9.81 -26.77 8.34
N ASP A 57 -9.89 -27.07 9.65
CA ASP A 57 -8.93 -27.87 10.42
C ASP A 57 -8.80 -29.30 9.83
N THR A 58 -9.93 -29.91 9.42
CA THR A 58 -10.00 -31.25 8.80
C THR A 58 -9.38 -31.29 7.39
N TYR A 59 -9.51 -30.19 6.62
CA TYR A 59 -8.94 -30.09 5.27
C TYR A 59 -7.49 -29.56 5.25
N GLY A 60 -6.92 -29.18 6.40
CA GLY A 60 -5.56 -28.64 6.50
C GLY A 60 -5.44 -27.14 6.18
N TRP A 61 -6.53 -26.37 6.27
CA TRP A 61 -6.51 -24.92 6.19
C TRP A 61 -6.44 -24.31 7.58
N ASP A 62 -5.28 -23.80 8.01
CA ASP A 62 -5.22 -23.03 9.25
C ASP A 62 -6.08 -21.76 9.15
N LYS A 63 -7.08 -21.63 10.04
CA LYS A 63 -7.98 -20.48 10.04
C LYS A 63 -7.24 -19.19 10.37
N GLY A 64 -7.32 -18.24 9.46
CA GLY A 64 -6.65 -16.95 9.52
C GLY A 64 -5.33 -16.92 8.75
N THR A 65 -4.95 -17.99 8.04
CA THR A 65 -3.86 -17.98 7.06
C THR A 65 -4.00 -16.84 6.06
N ALA A 66 -2.87 -16.44 5.46
CA ALA A 66 -2.90 -15.53 4.32
C ALA A 66 -3.66 -16.12 3.12
N GLU A 67 -3.90 -17.43 3.06
CA GLU A 67 -4.52 -18.10 1.93
C GLU A 67 -6.04 -18.22 2.08
N GLU A 68 -6.57 -18.60 3.26
CA GLU A 68 -8.01 -18.53 3.53
C GLU A 68 -8.53 -17.10 3.26
N ARG A 69 -7.82 -16.08 3.78
CA ARG A 69 -8.17 -14.67 3.59
C ARG A 69 -8.08 -14.22 2.13
N ARG A 70 -7.13 -14.74 1.35
CA ARG A 70 -6.99 -14.42 -0.09
C ARG A 70 -8.10 -15.07 -0.93
N ALA A 71 -8.38 -16.35 -0.67
CA ALA A 71 -9.43 -17.11 -1.35
C ALA A 71 -10.82 -16.52 -1.06
N LEU A 72 -11.17 -16.32 0.21
CA LEU A 72 -12.44 -15.71 0.62
C LEU A 72 -12.62 -14.31 0.04
N LYS A 73 -11.55 -13.50 -0.04
CA LYS A 73 -11.61 -12.16 -0.62
C LYS A 73 -11.87 -12.17 -2.13
N ILE A 74 -11.24 -13.09 -2.88
CA ILE A 74 -11.57 -13.30 -4.30
C ILE A 74 -13.04 -13.70 -4.44
N ALA A 75 -13.49 -14.71 -3.69
CA ALA A 75 -14.86 -15.18 -3.77
C ALA A 75 -15.87 -14.06 -3.47
N GLU A 76 -15.66 -13.28 -2.42
CA GLU A 76 -16.50 -12.13 -2.03
C GLU A 76 -16.65 -11.09 -3.15
N ASN A 77 -15.56 -10.79 -3.86
CA ASN A 77 -15.53 -9.75 -4.90
C ASN A 77 -15.97 -10.26 -6.28
N PHE A 78 -15.92 -11.58 -6.53
CA PHE A 78 -16.21 -12.19 -7.82
C PHE A 78 -17.41 -13.17 -7.77
N GLN A 79 -18.32 -13.04 -6.79
CA GLN A 79 -19.48 -13.94 -6.60
C GLN A 79 -20.29 -14.21 -7.87
N GLU A 80 -20.48 -13.22 -8.73
CA GLU A 80 -21.26 -13.34 -9.96
C GLU A 80 -20.64 -14.34 -10.96
N PHE A 81 -19.32 -14.46 -10.95
CA PHE A 81 -18.55 -15.43 -11.74
C PHE A 81 -18.54 -16.84 -11.14
N ALA A 82 -19.15 -17.08 -9.96
CA ALA A 82 -19.32 -18.43 -9.42
C ALA A 82 -20.16 -19.34 -10.33
N THR A 83 -20.93 -18.77 -11.28
CA THR A 83 -21.60 -19.58 -12.30
C THR A 83 -20.69 -20.03 -13.44
N CYS A 84 -19.58 -19.31 -13.67
CA CYS A 84 -18.65 -19.49 -14.79
C CYS A 84 -17.16 -19.25 -14.43
N PRO A 85 -16.56 -19.92 -13.42
CA PRO A 85 -15.17 -19.67 -12.99
C PRO A 85 -14.12 -19.73 -14.10
N GLN A 86 -14.36 -20.54 -15.13
CA GLN A 86 -13.55 -20.64 -16.34
C GLN A 86 -13.34 -19.32 -17.10
N HIS A 87 -14.17 -18.30 -16.87
CA HIS A 87 -14.00 -16.96 -17.47
C HIS A 87 -12.86 -16.16 -16.82
N LEU A 88 -12.61 -16.38 -15.52
CA LEU A 88 -11.53 -15.73 -14.77
C LEU A 88 -10.23 -16.56 -14.76
N ALA A 89 -10.29 -17.83 -15.15
CA ALA A 89 -9.13 -18.74 -15.22
C ALA A 89 -7.91 -18.20 -16.02
N PRO A 90 -8.07 -17.42 -17.11
CA PRO A 90 -6.92 -16.81 -17.80
C PRO A 90 -6.17 -15.74 -17.00
N ILE A 91 -6.71 -15.28 -15.87
CA ILE A 91 -6.18 -14.15 -15.09
C ILE A 91 -5.46 -14.67 -13.83
N PRO A 92 -4.14 -14.52 -13.70
CA PRO A 92 -3.40 -14.92 -12.50
C PRO A 92 -4.03 -14.45 -11.19
N VAL A 93 -4.07 -15.33 -10.18
CA VAL A 93 -4.65 -15.09 -8.85
C VAL A 93 -4.13 -13.78 -8.20
N THR A 94 -2.88 -13.41 -8.46
CA THR A 94 -2.27 -12.15 -8.02
C THR A 94 -2.93 -10.90 -8.61
N ILE A 95 -3.41 -10.95 -9.85
CA ILE A 95 -4.14 -9.88 -10.51
C ILE A 95 -5.58 -9.82 -10.01
N LEU A 96 -6.24 -10.97 -9.83
CA LEU A 96 -7.57 -11.05 -9.20
C LEU A 96 -7.57 -10.41 -7.80
N LEU A 97 -6.57 -10.71 -6.96
CA LEU A 97 -6.42 -10.11 -5.63
C LEU A 97 -6.21 -8.58 -5.64
N LYS A 98 -5.58 -8.06 -6.70
CA LYS A 98 -5.35 -6.62 -6.93
C LYS A 98 -6.65 -5.92 -7.34
N LEU A 99 -7.48 -6.57 -8.18
CA LEU A 99 -8.83 -6.09 -8.54
C LEU A 99 -9.78 -6.04 -7.33
N CYS A 100 -9.61 -6.94 -6.36
CA CYS A 100 -10.32 -6.94 -5.06
C CYS A 100 -9.96 -5.74 -4.14
N SER A 101 -9.70 -4.55 -4.68
CA SER A 101 -9.44 -3.33 -3.91
C SER A 101 -10.35 -2.20 -4.39
N LYS A 102 -10.75 -1.32 -3.46
CA LYS A 102 -11.80 -0.29 -3.69
C LYS A 102 -11.54 0.60 -4.91
N THR A 103 -10.28 0.80 -5.30
CA THR A 103 -9.87 1.58 -6.48
C THR A 103 -10.23 0.94 -7.82
N TYR A 104 -10.25 -0.40 -7.88
CA TYR A 104 -10.43 -1.18 -9.12
C TYR A 104 -11.77 -1.94 -9.18
N GLN A 105 -12.67 -1.80 -8.19
CA GLN A 105 -14.02 -2.37 -8.22
C GLN A 105 -14.79 -2.11 -9.53
N PRO A 106 -14.75 -0.91 -10.16
CA PRO A 106 -15.46 -0.69 -11.42
C PRO A 106 -14.96 -1.57 -12.59
N ILE A 107 -13.72 -2.06 -12.52
CA ILE A 107 -13.21 -3.02 -13.51
C ILE A 107 -13.94 -4.36 -13.34
N ILE A 108 -14.19 -4.82 -12.10
CA ILE A 108 -14.90 -6.09 -11.86
C ILE A 108 -16.29 -6.09 -12.51
N SER A 109 -17.03 -4.98 -12.39
CA SER A 109 -18.29 -4.79 -13.11
C SER A 109 -18.09 -4.84 -14.63
N GLN A 110 -17.11 -4.11 -15.17
CA GLN A 110 -16.79 -4.16 -16.60
C GLN A 110 -16.37 -5.55 -17.11
N LEU A 111 -15.84 -6.45 -16.25
CA LEU A 111 -15.51 -7.82 -16.65
C LEU A 111 -16.75 -8.68 -16.89
N GLN A 112 -17.91 -8.31 -16.33
CA GLN A 112 -19.19 -9.03 -16.49
C GLN A 112 -19.73 -8.90 -17.92
N ASP A 113 -19.42 -7.77 -18.59
CA ASP A 113 -19.85 -7.47 -19.96
C ASP A 113 -19.08 -8.27 -21.04
N TYR A 114 -17.95 -8.92 -20.70
CA TYR A 114 -17.13 -9.65 -21.67
C TYR A 114 -17.68 -11.05 -21.95
N PRO A 115 -17.74 -11.50 -23.22
CA PRO A 115 -18.20 -12.84 -23.56
C PRO A 115 -17.28 -13.93 -23.00
N ILE A 116 -17.86 -15.11 -22.76
CA ILE A 116 -17.14 -16.28 -22.23
C ILE A 116 -16.02 -16.67 -23.19
N GLY A 117 -14.78 -16.71 -22.70
CA GLY A 117 -13.58 -16.98 -23.49
C GLY A 117 -12.98 -15.76 -24.22
N GLY A 118 -13.65 -14.61 -24.22
CA GLY A 118 -13.13 -13.36 -24.81
C GLY A 118 -12.23 -12.54 -23.88
N LEU A 119 -12.07 -12.96 -22.62
CA LEU A 119 -11.31 -12.23 -21.61
C LEU A 119 -9.88 -12.76 -21.48
N THR A 120 -8.89 -11.92 -21.80
CA THR A 120 -7.45 -12.25 -21.68
C THR A 120 -6.81 -11.53 -20.49
N CYS A 121 -5.70 -12.06 -19.97
CA CYS A 121 -4.92 -11.38 -18.93
C CYS A 121 -4.46 -9.99 -19.37
N ASP A 122 -4.06 -9.83 -20.64
CA ASP A 122 -3.55 -8.57 -21.17
C ASP A 122 -4.63 -7.48 -21.18
N ARG A 123 -5.87 -7.80 -21.58
CA ARG A 123 -6.98 -6.84 -21.55
C ARG A 123 -7.34 -6.41 -20.12
N VAL A 124 -7.15 -7.29 -19.13
CA VAL A 124 -7.31 -6.93 -17.71
C VAL A 124 -6.19 -6.02 -17.22
N LEU A 125 -4.96 -6.21 -17.72
CA LEU A 125 -3.84 -5.30 -17.42
C LEU A 125 -4.08 -3.91 -18.03
N GLU A 126 -4.52 -3.82 -19.28
CA GLU A 126 -4.91 -2.56 -19.94
C GLU A 126 -5.95 -1.79 -19.11
N LEU A 127 -7.05 -2.43 -18.70
CA LEU A 127 -8.10 -1.80 -17.88
C LEU A 127 -7.55 -1.30 -16.52
N ILE A 128 -6.59 -2.02 -15.92
CA ILE A 128 -5.90 -1.56 -14.70
C ILE A 128 -5.07 -0.30 -14.98
N GLU A 129 -4.45 -0.18 -16.15
CA GLU A 129 -3.61 0.98 -16.52
C GLU A 129 -4.46 2.19 -16.94
N GLU A 130 -5.52 1.99 -17.72
CA GLU A 130 -6.57 2.99 -17.98
C GLU A 130 -7.11 3.56 -16.66
N ARG A 131 -7.41 2.69 -15.68
CA ARG A 131 -7.90 3.10 -14.36
C ARG A 131 -6.84 3.84 -13.52
N LYS A 132 -5.55 3.48 -13.61
CA LYS A 132 -4.46 4.27 -12.99
C LYS A 132 -4.39 5.68 -13.58
N ALA A 133 -4.46 5.80 -14.91
CA ALA A 133 -4.36 7.08 -15.61
C ALA A 133 -5.51 8.01 -15.23
N LEU A 134 -6.74 7.50 -15.16
CA LEU A 134 -7.90 8.24 -14.66
C LEU A 134 -7.73 8.71 -13.21
N LEU A 135 -7.19 7.86 -12.33
CA LEU A 135 -6.93 8.24 -10.93
C LEU A 135 -5.82 9.31 -10.79
N LEU A 136 -4.80 9.26 -11.65
CA LEU A 136 -3.75 10.29 -11.72
C LEU A 136 -4.32 11.63 -12.20
N ALA A 137 -5.06 11.62 -13.30
CA ALA A 137 -5.71 12.80 -13.88
C ALA A 137 -6.83 13.38 -13.00
N SER A 138 -7.44 12.59 -12.11
CA SER A 138 -8.36 13.11 -11.09
C SER A 138 -7.62 13.78 -9.92
N LYS A 139 -6.44 13.26 -9.52
CA LYS A 139 -5.61 13.91 -8.51
C LYS A 139 -5.05 15.25 -9.01
N GLN A 140 -4.59 15.30 -10.25
CA GLN A 140 -4.08 16.52 -10.88
C GLN A 140 -5.18 17.60 -10.92
N ARG A 141 -6.39 17.28 -11.41
CA ARG A 141 -7.50 18.24 -11.41
C ARG A 141 -7.97 18.69 -10.02
N LEU A 142 -7.91 17.83 -9.01
CA LEU A 142 -8.18 18.25 -7.62
C LEU A 142 -7.12 19.26 -7.15
N GLN A 143 -5.83 18.96 -7.38
CA GLN A 143 -4.70 19.82 -7.03
C GLN A 143 -4.70 21.16 -7.80
N GLU A 144 -5.21 21.18 -9.03
CA GLU A 144 -5.49 22.39 -9.82
C GLU A 144 -6.67 23.18 -9.21
N SER A 145 -7.76 22.51 -8.83
CA SER A 145 -8.96 23.18 -8.28
C SER A 145 -8.77 23.79 -6.88
N GLU A 146 -7.83 23.29 -6.07
CA GLU A 146 -7.48 23.89 -4.77
C GLU A 146 -6.65 25.19 -4.90
N SER A 147 -6.23 25.58 -6.11
CA SER A 147 -5.31 26.71 -6.33
C SER A 147 -5.94 28.11 -6.28
N GLU A 148 -7.26 28.24 -6.40
CA GLU A 148 -7.92 29.55 -6.59
C GLU A 148 -7.69 30.54 -5.44
N LYS A 149 -7.50 30.05 -4.19
CA LYS A 149 -7.07 30.87 -3.05
C LYS A 149 -6.15 30.06 -2.12
N PRO A 150 -4.82 30.26 -2.16
CA PRO A 150 -3.88 29.52 -1.32
C PRO A 150 -4.07 29.87 0.16
N SER A 151 -4.75 28.99 0.90
CA SER A 151 -4.88 29.09 2.35
C SER A 151 -3.64 28.51 3.05
N VAL A 152 -3.04 29.27 3.96
CA VAL A 152 -1.93 28.83 4.83
C VAL A 152 -2.45 28.09 6.09
N TRP A 153 -3.77 28.07 6.31
CA TRP A 153 -4.38 27.41 7.47
C TRP A 153 -4.61 25.91 7.25
N ARG A 154 -4.29 25.12 8.27
CA ARG A 154 -4.56 23.66 8.35
C ARG A 154 -5.23 23.33 9.68
N ARG A 155 -5.85 22.15 9.78
CA ARG A 155 -6.46 21.64 11.03
C ARG A 155 -5.63 20.49 11.60
N THR A 156 -5.47 20.44 12.92
CA THR A 156 -4.93 19.27 13.63
C THR A 156 -5.98 18.15 13.66
N PRO A 157 -5.59 16.89 13.96
CA PRO A 157 -6.55 15.82 14.24
C PRO A 157 -7.48 16.06 15.44
N LYS A 158 -7.22 17.12 16.24
CA LYS A 158 -8.06 17.56 17.36
C LYS A 158 -9.01 18.71 16.99
N GLY A 159 -8.90 19.25 15.77
CA GLY A 159 -9.73 20.34 15.25
C GLY A 159 -9.07 21.73 15.31
N ASP A 160 -7.99 21.91 16.07
CA ASP A 160 -7.28 23.18 16.21
C ASP A 160 -6.75 23.69 14.87
N ARG A 161 -6.72 25.02 14.67
CA ARG A 161 -6.10 25.62 13.49
C ARG A 161 -4.61 25.91 13.73
N TYR A 162 -3.77 25.50 12.78
CA TYR A 162 -2.36 25.88 12.73
C TYR A 162 -2.00 26.46 11.36
N CYS A 163 -0.93 27.24 11.32
CA CYS A 163 -0.39 27.82 10.09
C CYS A 163 0.69 26.89 9.51
N GLN A 164 0.61 26.56 8.23
CA GLN A 164 1.61 25.76 7.52
C GLN A 164 1.91 26.39 6.17
N PHE A 165 3.12 26.93 6.04
CA PHE A 165 3.68 27.34 4.76
C PHE A 165 4.04 26.10 3.92
N PRO A 166 3.88 26.14 2.59
CA PRO A 166 4.36 25.09 1.71
C PRO A 166 5.90 25.02 1.73
N PRO A 167 6.51 23.89 1.32
CA PRO A 167 7.95 23.84 1.07
C PRO A 167 8.36 24.91 0.05
N MET A 168 9.42 25.65 0.36
CA MET A 168 9.94 26.71 -0.51
C MET A 168 10.96 26.09 -1.48
N TRP A 169 10.78 26.36 -2.76
CA TRP A 169 11.65 25.87 -3.85
C TRP A 169 12.17 27.09 -4.62
N GLU A 170 13.14 27.78 -4.02
CA GLU A 170 13.78 28.98 -4.56
C GLU A 170 15.07 28.56 -5.30
N ASP A 171 15.25 28.97 -6.56
CA ASP A 171 16.43 28.62 -7.36
C ASP A 171 17.73 29.31 -6.87
N ASP A 172 17.60 30.43 -6.16
CA ASP A 172 18.70 31.17 -5.52
C ASP A 172 18.94 30.78 -4.05
N TYR A 173 18.04 29.97 -3.47
CA TYR A 173 18.03 29.53 -2.06
C TYR A 173 18.03 30.68 -1.03
N GLN A 174 17.70 31.92 -1.43
CA GLN A 174 18.01 33.11 -0.64
C GLN A 174 17.34 33.12 0.73
N THR A 175 16.06 32.75 0.83
CA THR A 175 15.35 32.73 2.12
C THR A 175 15.92 31.64 3.04
N GLY A 176 16.44 30.55 2.48
CA GLY A 176 17.12 29.49 3.24
C GLY A 176 18.45 29.95 3.84
N VAL A 177 19.29 30.63 3.04
CA VAL A 177 20.60 31.14 3.49
C VAL A 177 20.42 32.19 4.58
N LEU A 178 19.60 33.22 4.35
CA LEU A 178 19.37 34.30 5.32
C LEU A 178 18.73 33.79 6.62
N ALA A 179 17.84 32.80 6.55
CA ALA A 179 17.26 32.18 7.74
C ALA A 179 18.32 31.40 8.55
N GLN A 180 19.27 30.72 7.88
CA GLN A 180 20.34 29.99 8.55
C GLN A 180 21.35 30.94 9.22
N GLU A 181 21.75 32.02 8.55
CA GLU A 181 22.59 33.08 9.13
C GLU A 181 21.96 33.67 10.41
N LEU A 182 20.64 33.93 10.39
CA LEU A 182 19.90 34.42 11.56
C LEU A 182 19.76 33.40 12.70
N ILE A 183 19.81 32.10 12.41
CA ILE A 183 19.86 31.03 13.42
C ILE A 183 21.26 30.97 14.04
N ASP A 184 22.31 31.00 13.23
CA ASP A 184 23.69 30.75 13.67
C ASP A 184 24.35 31.96 14.34
N GLU A 185 24.13 33.19 13.84
CA GLU A 185 24.69 34.41 14.45
C GLU A 185 23.89 34.91 15.65
N TYR A 186 22.55 34.81 15.61
CA TYR A 186 21.65 35.44 16.58
C TYR A 186 20.85 34.44 17.45
N GLY A 187 21.01 33.14 17.23
CA GLY A 187 20.32 32.09 18.00
C GLY A 187 18.79 32.08 17.81
N LEU A 188 18.28 32.70 16.74
CA LEU A 188 16.84 32.91 16.56
C LEU A 188 16.14 31.62 16.11
N LEU A 189 15.00 31.31 16.74
CA LEU A 189 14.15 30.22 16.27
C LEU A 189 13.52 30.57 14.91
N PRO A 190 13.40 29.63 13.95
CA PRO A 190 12.75 29.88 12.66
C PRO A 190 11.34 30.48 12.76
N GLN A 191 10.57 30.07 13.77
CA GLN A 191 9.23 30.62 14.05
C GLN A 191 9.24 32.07 14.56
N ALA A 192 10.36 32.53 15.14
CA ALA A 192 10.54 33.93 15.55
C ALA A 192 10.88 34.80 14.33
N ILE A 193 11.85 34.37 13.51
CA ILE A 193 12.25 35.03 12.25
C ILE A 193 11.02 35.20 11.33
N LEU A 194 10.26 34.12 11.12
CA LEU A 194 9.04 34.14 10.32
C LEU A 194 7.96 35.07 10.89
N ARG A 195 7.84 35.15 12.22
CA ARG A 195 6.87 36.04 12.89
C ARG A 195 7.24 37.51 12.72
N SER A 196 8.50 37.90 12.89
CA SER A 196 8.93 39.29 12.69
C SER A 196 8.82 39.69 11.22
N ALA A 197 9.32 38.88 10.29
CA ALA A 197 9.25 39.17 8.86
C ALA A 197 7.80 39.39 8.37
N ILE A 198 6.84 38.55 8.80
CA ILE A 198 5.42 38.72 8.47
C ILE A 198 4.83 39.98 9.13
N ALA A 199 5.18 40.28 10.39
CA ALA A 199 4.68 41.47 11.07
C ALA A 199 5.19 42.76 10.42
N ASP A 200 6.47 42.83 10.10
CA ASP A 200 7.11 43.99 9.46
C ASP A 200 6.57 44.21 8.04
N TYR A 201 6.35 43.14 7.27
CA TYR A 201 5.78 43.21 5.93
C TYR A 201 4.30 43.61 5.95
N HIS A 202 3.51 43.07 6.89
CA HIS A 202 2.12 43.49 7.09
C HIS A 202 2.01 44.97 7.51
N ALA A 203 2.91 45.44 8.39
CA ALA A 203 2.95 46.83 8.82
C ALA A 203 3.21 47.79 7.64
N LYS A 204 4.19 47.48 6.78
CA LYS A 204 4.48 48.25 5.55
C LYS A 204 3.26 48.35 4.63
N ILE A 205 2.66 47.21 4.28
CA ILE A 205 1.45 47.18 3.41
C ILE A 205 0.27 47.95 4.01
N THR A 206 0.15 47.98 5.35
CA THR A 206 -0.91 48.74 6.03
C THR A 206 -0.63 50.24 5.95
N GLN A 207 0.61 50.67 6.21
CA GLN A 207 1.02 52.08 6.12
C GLN A 207 0.90 52.63 4.69
N GLU A 208 1.32 51.87 3.67
CA GLU A 208 1.18 52.24 2.26
C GLU A 208 -0.29 52.48 1.88
N LYS A 209 -1.20 51.59 2.31
CA LYS A 209 -2.65 51.73 2.07
C LYS A 209 -3.24 52.94 2.80
N GLU A 210 -2.85 53.18 4.05
CA GLU A 210 -3.30 54.36 4.79
C GLU A 210 -2.78 55.67 4.18
N GLN A 211 -1.60 55.67 3.56
CA GLN A 211 -1.05 56.84 2.87
C GLN A 211 -1.83 57.14 1.58
N SER A 212 -2.03 56.15 0.70
CA SER A 212 -2.84 56.33 -0.51
C SER A 212 -4.30 56.71 -0.22
N GLN A 213 -4.87 56.26 0.91
CA GLN A 213 -6.20 56.72 1.35
C GLN A 213 -6.20 58.17 1.86
N LYS A 214 -5.14 58.64 2.51
CA LYS A 214 -5.03 60.04 2.97
C LYS A 214 -4.87 61.01 1.79
N GLU A 215 -4.03 60.69 0.80
CA GLU A 215 -3.88 61.49 -0.43
C GLU A 215 -5.21 61.60 -1.22
N SER A 216 -6.02 60.52 -1.21
CA SER A 216 -7.37 60.54 -1.79
C SER A 216 -8.33 61.48 -1.04
N VAL A 217 -8.26 61.54 0.30
CA VAL A 217 -9.17 62.35 1.13
C VAL A 217 -8.79 63.83 1.15
N GLU A 218 -7.50 64.17 1.13
CA GLU A 218 -7.06 65.58 0.98
C GLU A 218 -7.47 66.19 -0.36
N SER A 219 -7.74 65.35 -1.38
CA SER A 219 -8.22 65.78 -2.69
C SER A 219 -9.74 66.07 -2.77
N GLU A 220 -10.54 65.60 -1.80
CA GLU A 220 -12.01 65.68 -1.85
C GLU A 220 -12.63 66.71 -0.88
N MET A 221 -11.84 67.48 -0.12
CA MET A 221 -12.37 68.43 0.88
C MET A 221 -12.91 69.76 0.30
N LEU A 222 -13.73 69.68 -0.77
CA LEU A 222 -14.55 70.78 -1.30
C LEU A 222 -15.91 70.27 -1.81
N VAL A 223 -16.89 70.12 -0.92
CA VAL A 223 -18.27 70.66 -0.98
C VAL A 223 -19.00 70.29 0.33
N VAL A 224 -20.10 70.99 0.64
CA VAL A 224 -20.73 71.09 1.97
C VAL A 224 -22.19 70.60 1.93
N ASP A 225 -22.66 70.06 3.07
CA ASP A 225 -24.05 69.69 3.43
C ASP A 225 -24.72 68.52 2.65
N SER A 226 -25.69 67.76 3.18
CA SER A 226 -26.46 67.90 4.44
C SER A 226 -27.06 66.59 5.01
N GLU A 227 -27.52 66.68 6.28
CA GLU A 227 -28.61 65.91 6.93
C GLU A 227 -28.46 64.40 7.32
N ILE A 228 -29.40 63.92 8.17
CA ILE A 228 -29.30 62.72 9.04
C ILE A 228 -30.63 61.86 9.01
N PRO A 229 -30.93 60.84 9.88
CA PRO A 229 -31.39 59.51 9.45
C PRO A 229 -32.89 59.16 9.74
N PRO A 230 -33.42 57.97 9.37
CA PRO A 230 -33.42 56.72 10.21
C PRO A 230 -33.31 55.41 9.35
N ARG A 231 -33.64 54.14 9.71
CA ARG A 231 -34.23 53.45 10.90
C ARG A 231 -33.75 51.96 10.99
N VAL A 232 -33.75 51.42 12.22
CA VAL A 232 -34.00 50.01 12.69
C VAL A 232 -35.03 49.24 11.81
N GLU A 233 -34.95 47.93 11.49
CA GLU A 233 -35.13 46.70 12.32
C GLU A 233 -34.59 45.42 11.65
N ILE A 234 -33.88 44.52 12.36
CA ILE A 234 -34.33 43.24 12.99
C ILE A 234 -34.92 42.18 12.03
N SER A 235 -34.28 41.00 11.96
CA SER A 235 -34.93 39.67 12.08
C SER A 235 -33.91 38.54 12.25
N GLU A 236 -34.22 37.59 13.11
CA GLU A 236 -33.51 36.34 13.34
C GLU A 236 -34.21 35.19 12.60
N SER A 237 -33.49 34.08 12.35
CA SER A 237 -34.11 32.75 12.35
C SER A 237 -33.05 31.66 12.52
N GLU A 238 -33.24 30.81 13.53
CA GLU A 238 -32.58 29.50 13.65
C GLU A 238 -33.23 28.53 12.59
N GLU A 239 -32.90 27.25 12.44
CA GLU A 239 -32.93 26.16 13.42
C GLU A 239 -32.08 24.96 12.94
N SER A 240 -31.97 23.94 13.80
CA SER A 240 -31.09 22.77 13.69
C SER A 240 -31.67 21.58 12.92
N VAL A 241 -30.88 20.50 12.79
CA VAL A 241 -31.23 19.14 13.28
C VAL A 241 -29.92 18.29 13.34
N GLU A 242 -29.78 17.46 14.37
CA GLU A 242 -28.61 16.59 14.63
C GLU A 242 -28.93 15.08 14.39
N ILE A 243 -28.26 14.17 15.12
CA ILE A 243 -28.28 12.68 15.13
C ILE A 243 -27.26 12.10 14.12
N ASP A 244 -26.02 11.72 14.48
CA ASP A 244 -25.44 10.93 15.61
C ASP A 244 -25.62 9.40 15.52
N SER A 245 -24.48 8.69 15.61
CA SER A 245 -24.34 7.48 16.43
C SER A 245 -22.87 7.00 16.50
N SER A 246 -22.31 7.03 17.72
CA SER A 246 -21.12 6.34 18.26
C SER A 246 -20.65 5.06 17.53
N VAL A 247 -19.36 4.84 17.23
CA VAL A 247 -18.20 4.60 18.13
C VAL A 247 -18.26 3.26 18.88
N GLU A 248 -17.27 2.39 18.64
CA GLU A 248 -16.56 1.68 19.71
C GLU A 248 -15.16 1.20 19.27
N GLN A 249 -14.20 1.18 20.20
CA GLN A 249 -12.89 0.55 20.06
C GLN A 249 -12.74 -0.51 21.16
N SER A 250 -11.98 -1.58 20.91
CA SER A 250 -11.45 -2.40 22.01
C SER A 250 -10.09 -2.99 21.68
N GLN A 251 -9.29 -3.20 22.73
CA GLN A 251 -7.92 -3.75 22.71
C GLN A 251 -7.87 -5.04 23.55
N GLN A 252 -6.67 -5.52 23.88
CA GLN A 252 -6.36 -6.72 24.71
C GLN A 252 -6.41 -8.07 23.96
N SER A 253 -5.61 -9.09 24.30
CA SER A 253 -4.42 -9.13 25.18
C SER A 253 -3.39 -10.12 24.62
N ILE A 254 -2.13 -9.95 25.02
CA ILE A 254 -1.13 -11.03 24.99
C ILE A 254 -1.45 -11.98 26.15
N ILE A 255 -1.48 -13.30 25.88
CA ILE A 255 -1.23 -14.35 26.87
C ILE A 255 -0.38 -15.42 26.19
N SER A 256 0.82 -15.66 26.72
CA SER A 256 1.69 -16.77 26.31
C SER A 256 1.18 -18.07 26.91
N ASN A 257 1.24 -19.17 26.16
CA ASN A 257 1.32 -20.52 26.74
C ASN A 257 2.13 -21.43 25.82
N VAL A 258 3.16 -22.04 26.38
CA VAL A 258 3.97 -23.07 25.72
C VAL A 258 3.43 -24.42 26.14
N THR A 259 3.02 -25.24 25.18
CA THR A 259 2.86 -26.69 25.36
C THR A 259 3.36 -27.39 24.11
N GLU A 260 4.31 -28.30 24.28
CA GLU A 260 4.84 -29.12 23.19
C GLU A 260 3.79 -30.16 22.77
N GLN A 261 3.46 -30.24 21.48
CA GLN A 261 2.82 -31.42 20.90
C GLN A 261 3.52 -31.78 19.59
N GLN A 262 4.04 -33.01 19.53
CA GLN A 262 4.83 -33.53 18.42
C GLN A 262 3.93 -33.75 17.20
N SER A 263 4.01 -32.86 16.22
CA SER A 263 3.52 -33.12 14.87
C SER A 263 4.50 -34.03 14.12
N VAL A 264 4.01 -34.74 13.11
CA VAL A 264 4.89 -35.48 12.19
C VAL A 264 5.69 -34.46 11.40
N GLU A 265 7.00 -34.43 11.61
CA GLU A 265 7.91 -33.41 11.11
C GLU A 265 8.11 -33.56 9.59
N ILE A 266 7.26 -32.88 8.81
CA ILE A 266 7.47 -32.68 7.38
C ILE A 266 8.67 -31.75 7.24
N ASP A 267 9.84 -32.29 6.88
CA ASP A 267 11.08 -31.53 6.82
C ASP A 267 11.00 -30.40 5.77
N GLU A 268 10.82 -29.17 6.25
CA GLU A 268 10.85 -27.95 5.44
C GLU A 268 12.16 -27.83 4.66
N THR A 269 13.26 -28.38 5.19
CA THR A 269 14.58 -28.38 4.54
C THR A 269 14.52 -29.18 3.24
N SER A 270 14.04 -30.42 3.29
CA SER A 270 13.83 -31.27 2.11
C SER A 270 12.88 -30.64 1.09
N ILE A 271 11.78 -30.01 1.54
CA ILE A 271 10.86 -29.28 0.65
C ILE A 271 11.55 -28.11 -0.05
N LEU A 272 12.36 -27.31 0.66
CA LEU A 272 13.11 -26.22 0.05
C LEU A 272 14.21 -26.76 -0.90
N VAL A 273 14.88 -27.85 -0.54
CA VAL A 273 15.88 -28.52 -1.38
C VAL A 273 15.27 -28.97 -2.72
N GLU A 274 14.13 -29.66 -2.73
CA GLU A 274 13.47 -30.05 -3.99
C GLU A 274 13.02 -28.84 -4.81
N LYS A 275 12.41 -27.83 -4.17
CA LYS A 275 11.98 -26.59 -4.85
C LYS A 275 13.17 -25.85 -5.48
N LEU A 276 14.34 -25.83 -4.81
CA LEU A 276 15.57 -25.26 -5.36
C LEU A 276 16.18 -26.12 -6.50
N LYS A 277 16.10 -27.45 -6.43
CA LYS A 277 16.54 -28.36 -7.50
C LYS A 277 15.70 -28.20 -8.78
N LEU A 278 14.38 -28.06 -8.63
CA LEU A 278 13.43 -27.95 -9.75
C LEU A 278 13.32 -26.54 -10.35
N ALA A 279 13.68 -25.48 -9.60
CA ALA A 279 13.54 -24.10 -10.07
C ALA A 279 14.34 -23.82 -11.35
N THR A 280 13.68 -23.29 -12.37
CA THR A 280 14.23 -22.91 -13.69
C THR A 280 14.44 -21.40 -13.84
N SER A 281 14.08 -20.60 -12.84
CA SER A 281 14.14 -19.13 -12.88
C SER A 281 14.47 -18.52 -11.52
N TYR A 282 15.06 -17.31 -11.51
CA TYR A 282 15.30 -16.56 -10.28
C TYR A 282 14.03 -16.39 -9.44
N TYR A 283 12.90 -16.10 -10.08
CA TYR A 283 11.63 -15.88 -9.40
C TYR A 283 11.21 -17.08 -8.55
N GLN A 284 11.35 -18.30 -9.08
CA GLN A 284 11.07 -19.53 -8.33
C GLN A 284 12.04 -19.74 -7.16
N ILE A 285 13.34 -19.52 -7.36
CA ILE A 285 14.35 -19.57 -6.29
C ILE A 285 13.99 -18.60 -5.16
N ARG A 286 13.74 -17.33 -5.51
CA ARG A 286 13.34 -16.25 -4.60
C ARG A 286 12.05 -16.61 -3.84
N CYS A 287 11.03 -17.08 -4.54
CA CYS A 287 9.73 -17.46 -3.97
C CYS A 287 9.73 -18.77 -3.16
N ALA A 288 10.73 -19.64 -3.32
CA ALA A 288 10.96 -20.78 -2.44
C ALA A 288 11.68 -20.33 -1.16
N ILE A 289 12.77 -19.57 -1.29
CA ILE A 289 13.54 -19.04 -0.15
C ILE A 289 12.67 -18.17 0.77
N TYR A 290 11.83 -17.27 0.24
CA TYR A 290 10.96 -16.43 1.07
C TYR A 290 9.90 -17.20 1.87
N ARG A 291 9.48 -18.39 1.41
CA ARG A 291 8.53 -19.23 2.15
C ARG A 291 9.19 -20.07 3.25
N HIS A 292 10.46 -20.42 3.06
CA HIS A 292 11.20 -21.36 3.90
C HIS A 292 12.49 -20.70 4.44
N LEU A 293 12.40 -19.42 4.80
CA LEU A 293 13.55 -18.59 5.17
C LEU A 293 14.28 -19.10 6.44
N SER A 294 13.52 -19.71 7.34
CA SER A 294 13.96 -20.43 8.56
C SER A 294 14.99 -21.53 8.29
N VAL A 295 14.88 -22.22 7.15
CA VAL A 295 15.71 -23.39 6.78
C VAL A 295 16.61 -23.12 5.58
N LYS A 296 16.66 -21.87 5.08
CA LYS A 296 17.42 -21.44 3.90
C LYS A 296 18.85 -21.97 3.86
N ASP A 297 19.61 -21.77 4.93
CA ASP A 297 21.03 -22.11 4.98
C ASP A 297 21.24 -23.63 5.08
N LYS A 298 20.44 -24.35 5.87
CA LYS A 298 20.44 -25.82 5.95
C LYS A 298 20.12 -26.46 4.59
N ALA A 299 19.12 -25.94 3.89
CA ALA A 299 18.73 -26.40 2.57
C ALA A 299 19.81 -26.09 1.53
N TRP A 300 20.47 -24.92 1.65
CA TRP A 300 21.61 -24.59 0.80
C TRP A 300 22.77 -25.58 1.02
N GLU A 301 23.11 -25.91 2.27
CA GLU A 301 24.17 -26.89 2.58
C GLU A 301 23.93 -28.25 1.90
N GLN A 302 22.68 -28.78 1.95
CA GLN A 302 22.31 -30.06 1.34
C GLN A 302 22.39 -30.11 -0.21
N LEU A 303 22.46 -28.97 -0.91
CA LEU A 303 22.60 -28.96 -2.37
C LEU A 303 24.01 -29.34 -2.82
N SER A 304 24.14 -30.18 -3.84
CA SER A 304 25.43 -30.50 -4.45
C SER A 304 26.07 -29.27 -5.12
N HIS A 305 27.39 -29.30 -5.31
CA HIS A 305 28.12 -28.21 -6.00
C HIS A 305 27.58 -27.96 -7.43
N GLN A 306 27.09 -28.99 -8.12
CA GLN A 306 26.49 -28.84 -9.45
C GLN A 306 25.14 -28.12 -9.39
N GLU A 307 24.32 -28.40 -8.36
CA GLU A 307 23.04 -27.75 -8.15
C GLU A 307 23.21 -26.30 -7.69
N LYS A 308 24.16 -26.02 -6.78
CA LYS A 308 24.55 -24.67 -6.37
C LYS A 308 24.99 -23.82 -7.58
N SER A 309 25.93 -24.32 -8.38
CA SER A 309 26.40 -23.62 -9.60
C SER A 309 25.32 -23.47 -10.69
N ARG A 310 24.32 -24.35 -10.73
CA ARG A 310 23.13 -24.21 -11.60
C ARG A 310 22.23 -23.08 -11.11
N ILE A 311 22.02 -22.96 -9.80
CA ILE A 311 21.21 -21.90 -9.18
C ILE A 311 21.90 -20.54 -9.29
N GLU A 312 23.22 -20.47 -9.09
CA GLU A 312 24.04 -19.26 -9.27
C GLU A 312 23.89 -18.67 -10.68
N LYS A 313 23.85 -19.51 -11.72
CA LYS A 313 23.61 -19.10 -13.12
C LYS A 313 22.20 -18.57 -13.38
N LEU A 314 21.27 -18.77 -12.45
CA LEU A 314 19.91 -18.21 -12.49
C LEU A 314 19.78 -16.94 -11.63
N LEU A 315 20.79 -16.58 -10.81
CA LEU A 315 20.77 -15.34 -10.04
C LEU A 315 21.03 -14.12 -10.95
N PRO A 316 20.32 -13.00 -10.76
CA PRO A 316 20.57 -11.78 -11.51
C PRO A 316 21.85 -11.09 -11.00
N GLN A 317 22.48 -10.29 -11.87
CA GLN A 317 23.83 -9.74 -11.63
C GLN A 317 23.93 -8.92 -10.34
N GLU A 318 22.87 -8.23 -9.93
CA GLU A 318 22.82 -7.42 -8.71
C GLU A 318 22.89 -8.29 -7.44
N VAL A 319 22.24 -9.46 -7.47
CA VAL A 319 22.25 -10.45 -6.37
C VAL A 319 23.60 -11.17 -6.30
N LEU A 320 24.22 -11.43 -7.45
CA LEU A 320 25.58 -12.00 -7.51
C LEU A 320 26.62 -11.07 -6.89
N VAL A 321 26.59 -9.76 -7.17
CA VAL A 321 27.54 -8.82 -6.56
C VAL A 321 27.26 -8.58 -5.07
N LEU A 322 26.00 -8.66 -4.62
CA LEU A 322 25.66 -8.59 -3.20
C LEU A 322 26.13 -9.82 -2.42
N ASN A 323 26.02 -11.03 -2.98
CA ASN A 323 26.62 -12.23 -2.39
C ASN A 323 28.14 -12.08 -2.26
N GLN A 324 28.84 -11.64 -3.31
CA GLN A 324 30.29 -11.40 -3.28
C GLN A 324 30.67 -10.30 -2.27
N ALA A 325 29.86 -9.25 -2.12
CA ALA A 325 30.08 -8.21 -1.13
C ALA A 325 29.95 -8.76 0.31
N ARG A 326 28.98 -9.65 0.56
CA ARG A 326 28.81 -10.33 1.85
C ARG A 326 29.96 -11.30 2.15
N GLU A 327 30.40 -12.08 1.15
CA GLU A 327 31.55 -12.99 1.25
C GLU A 327 32.87 -12.24 1.53
N ARG A 328 33.00 -10.99 1.07
CA ARG A 328 34.12 -10.08 1.37
C ARG A 328 33.99 -9.37 2.74
N GLY A 329 32.88 -9.53 3.45
CA GLY A 329 32.58 -8.79 4.68
C GLY A 329 32.27 -7.30 4.48
N LEU A 330 32.03 -6.85 3.24
CA LEU A 330 31.67 -5.46 2.91
C LEU A 330 30.25 -5.10 3.39
N ILE A 331 29.38 -6.11 3.48
CA ILE A 331 28.01 -6.04 4.00
C ILE A 331 27.74 -7.25 4.89
N ILE A 332 26.83 -7.11 5.87
CA ILE A 332 26.41 -8.19 6.77
C ILE A 332 25.40 -9.11 6.05
N ASP A 333 24.32 -8.54 5.52
CA ASP A 333 23.33 -9.25 4.70
C ASP A 333 22.48 -8.26 3.88
N TYR A 334 21.52 -8.77 3.10
CA TYR A 334 20.59 -7.95 2.32
C TYR A 334 19.22 -8.63 2.09
N TYR A 335 18.17 -7.82 1.86
CA TYR A 335 16.84 -8.29 1.47
C TYR A 335 16.34 -7.57 0.20
N GLU A 336 15.71 -8.30 -0.73
CA GLU A 336 15.10 -7.75 -1.95
C GLU A 336 13.61 -7.44 -1.71
N LEU A 337 13.25 -6.16 -1.69
CA LEU A 337 11.87 -5.69 -1.59
C LEU A 337 11.14 -5.87 -2.92
N GLU A 338 9.83 -6.19 -2.87
CA GLU A 338 8.98 -6.37 -4.06
C GLU A 338 8.93 -5.16 -5.00
N THR A 339 9.30 -3.97 -4.50
CA THR A 339 9.39 -2.71 -5.26
C THR A 339 10.63 -2.59 -6.16
N GLY A 340 11.53 -3.58 -6.17
CA GLY A 340 12.79 -3.52 -6.93
C GLY A 340 13.89 -2.73 -6.20
N TRP A 341 13.86 -2.75 -4.87
CA TRP A 341 14.84 -2.12 -3.98
C TRP A 341 15.50 -3.19 -3.09
N PHE A 342 16.73 -2.95 -2.68
CA PHE A 342 17.46 -3.77 -1.72
C PHE A 342 17.64 -3.00 -0.42
N GLN A 343 17.35 -3.65 0.71
CA GLN A 343 17.79 -3.20 2.03
C GLN A 343 19.11 -3.91 2.36
N ILE A 344 20.17 -3.15 2.56
CA ILE A 344 21.54 -3.65 2.73
C ILE A 344 22.04 -3.26 4.13
N PHE A 345 22.58 -4.22 4.87
CA PHE A 345 23.04 -4.04 6.24
C PHE A 345 24.57 -3.96 6.27
N ILE A 346 25.13 -2.92 6.87
CA ILE A 346 26.58 -2.66 6.95
C ILE A 346 27.03 -2.76 8.40
N ALA A 347 28.26 -3.25 8.64
CA ALA A 347 28.84 -3.25 9.98
C ALA A 347 29.11 -1.82 10.46
N GLY A 348 28.47 -1.43 11.57
CA GLY A 348 28.61 -0.10 12.18
C GLY A 348 27.48 0.89 11.86
N GLU A 349 26.50 0.53 11.02
CA GLU A 349 25.32 1.36 10.77
C GLU A 349 24.06 0.81 11.49
N ASP A 350 23.40 1.66 12.29
CA ASP A 350 22.17 1.30 13.04
C ASP A 350 20.93 1.03 12.15
N LYS A 351 21.02 1.29 10.83
CA LYS A 351 19.87 1.26 9.91
C LYS A 351 20.29 0.73 8.54
N PRO A 352 19.50 -0.15 7.88
CA PRO A 352 19.85 -0.66 6.56
C PRO A 352 19.70 0.40 5.47
N VAL A 353 20.70 0.49 4.59
CA VAL A 353 20.69 1.38 3.42
C VAL A 353 19.74 0.82 2.36
N SER A 354 18.82 1.66 1.87
CA SER A 354 17.87 1.28 0.83
C SER A 354 18.37 1.71 -0.55
N VAL A 355 18.68 0.76 -1.44
CA VAL A 355 19.31 0.98 -2.75
C VAL A 355 18.45 0.40 -3.87
N SER A 356 18.15 1.16 -4.91
CA SER A 356 17.37 0.66 -6.05
C SER A 356 18.17 -0.34 -6.88
N LYS A 357 17.51 -1.36 -7.45
CA LYS A 357 18.17 -2.45 -8.20
C LYS A 357 19.17 -1.93 -9.25
N SER A 358 18.77 -0.95 -10.06
CA SER A 358 19.62 -0.33 -11.09
C SER A 358 20.85 0.41 -10.54
N SER A 359 20.91 0.67 -9.24
CA SER A 359 21.97 1.42 -8.57
C SER A 359 22.92 0.55 -7.74
N VAL A 360 22.55 -0.70 -7.39
CA VAL A 360 23.33 -1.61 -6.52
C VAL A 360 24.79 -1.73 -6.95
N ILE A 361 25.05 -1.97 -8.24
CA ILE A 361 26.41 -2.17 -8.78
C ILE A 361 27.25 -0.88 -8.70
N ARG A 362 26.63 0.30 -8.80
CA ARG A 362 27.32 1.59 -8.62
C ARG A 362 27.60 1.86 -7.14
N TRP A 363 26.60 1.60 -6.29
CA TRP A 363 26.68 1.82 -4.85
C TRP A 363 27.75 0.94 -4.20
N LEU A 364 27.81 -0.36 -4.53
CA LEU A 364 28.84 -1.26 -4.01
C LEU A 364 30.26 -0.80 -4.36
N LYS A 365 30.49 -0.28 -5.58
CA LYS A 365 31.81 0.27 -5.96
C LYS A 365 32.21 1.51 -5.17
N GLU A 366 31.22 2.31 -4.74
CA GLU A 366 31.49 3.46 -3.87
C GLU A 366 31.80 3.01 -2.45
N GLN A 367 31.12 1.97 -1.92
CA GLN A 367 31.46 1.36 -0.62
C GLN A 367 32.84 0.69 -0.64
N GLU A 368 33.21 -0.02 -1.71
CA GLU A 368 34.57 -0.52 -1.92
C GLU A 368 35.59 0.63 -1.95
N ARG A 369 35.26 1.78 -2.57
CA ARG A 369 36.13 2.97 -2.59
C ARG A 369 36.30 3.60 -1.21
N ILE A 370 35.22 3.74 -0.44
CA ILE A 370 35.23 4.32 0.91
C ILE A 370 36.06 3.44 1.86
N ASN A 371 35.83 2.12 1.84
CA ASN A 371 36.58 1.18 2.69
C ASN A 371 38.07 1.11 2.32
N CYS A 372 38.43 1.28 1.05
CA CYS A 372 39.83 1.40 0.62
C CYS A 372 40.54 2.70 1.05
N VAL A 373 39.82 3.69 1.57
CA VAL A 373 40.37 4.97 2.09
C VAL A 373 40.42 4.99 3.63
N ALA A 374 39.82 4.00 4.30
CA ALA A 374 39.71 3.91 5.76
C ALA A 374 40.69 2.90 6.41
N VAL A 375 41.75 2.48 5.68
CA VAL A 375 42.76 1.48 6.09
C VAL A 375 44.15 2.07 6.07
#